data_AF-A0A7I8X7U8-F1
#
_entry.id   AF-A0A7I8X7U8-F1
#
_cell.length_a   1.000
_cell.length_b   1.000
_cell.length_c   1.000
_cell.angle_alpha   90.00
_cell.angle_beta   90.00
_cell.angle_gamma   90.00
#
_symmetry.space_group_name_H-M   'P 1'
#
loop_
_entity.id
_entity.type
_entity.pdbx_description
1 polymer ?
#
loop_
_entity_poly.entity_id
_entity_poly.type
_entity_poly.pdbx_seq_one_letter_code
_entity_poly.pdbx_strand_id
1 'polypeptide(L)'
;MWGQRKDVALSVAITSFLMLITFALLNPLTRPAPEIIEAGCPEIANTTTTTTTTTTTEAPVVERFGPTNVKEILPAFRNFQSQIRFADRYGLATCVIPKTMSTVMANVMCYLYDPQGFGKNNRSVIHDGFWTRFCEGLNEGNNISRIYSVHTSIDWQWFVVVRDPLDRFVSNYVDKCMLERRKTGALCYGCDDERDVECVLKNIEERGFRWAEKGDVFPDFFDAHLFPQNWQCDFGSFINKYEIIHFSPPKSPGYAAMLTQIMDIFRRKSVPPATLNLITEALNGTTTKHSTNDKPERAEIKEMIGRNTRLMRRIVNLYYFDYRLFGYPMPEGL
;
A
#
# COMPACT_ATOMS: atom_id res chain seq x y z
N MET A 1 -37.32 -2.17 59.95
CA MET A 1 -38.68 -2.45 59.44
C MET A 1 -38.50 -2.92 58.00
N TRP A 2 -38.50 -4.22 57.69
CA TRP A 2 -39.63 -5.14 57.51
C TRP A 2 -40.61 -4.75 56.38
N GLY A 3 -40.78 -5.67 55.41
CA GLY A 3 -41.94 -5.80 54.51
C GLY A 3 -41.62 -5.53 53.03
N GLN A 4 -41.34 -6.54 52.18
CA GLN A 4 -42.29 -7.39 51.40
C GLN A 4 -42.99 -6.64 50.24
N ARG A 5 -43.28 -7.17 49.03
CA ARG A 5 -43.19 -8.48 48.35
C ARG A 5 -43.56 -8.20 46.86
N LYS A 6 -42.84 -8.79 45.89
CA LYS A 6 -43.30 -9.80 44.90
C LYS A 6 -44.12 -9.33 43.66
N ASP A 7 -43.77 -10.00 42.55
CA ASP A 7 -44.59 -10.35 41.38
C ASP A 7 -44.86 -9.30 40.28
N VAL A 8 -43.96 -9.23 39.28
CA VAL A 8 -44.36 -9.18 37.84
C VAL A 8 -43.33 -9.96 37.01
N ALA A 9 -43.42 -11.29 37.06
CA ALA A 9 -42.78 -12.19 36.12
C ALA A 9 -43.87 -12.87 35.28
N LEU A 10 -44.51 -12.13 34.37
CA LEU A 10 -45.45 -12.71 33.39
C LEU A 10 -45.84 -11.71 32.28
N SER A 11 -44.93 -11.30 31.38
CA SER A 11 -45.35 -10.76 30.06
C SER A 11 -44.22 -10.47 29.05
N VAL A 12 -43.34 -11.43 28.70
CA VAL A 12 -42.53 -11.30 27.44
C VAL A 12 -42.25 -12.66 26.77
N ALA A 13 -43.09 -13.67 27.02
CA ALA A 13 -42.94 -15.01 26.41
C ALA A 13 -43.80 -15.22 25.15
N ILE A 14 -44.34 -14.16 24.55
CA ILE A 14 -45.20 -14.24 23.35
C ILE A 14 -44.88 -13.09 22.38
N THR A 15 -43.63 -12.99 21.94
CA THR A 15 -43.26 -12.22 20.72
C THR A 15 -42.09 -12.85 19.96
N SER A 16 -41.68 -14.08 20.28
CA SER A 16 -40.56 -14.78 19.63
C SER A 16 -41.00 -15.84 18.61
N PHE A 17 -42.22 -15.77 18.07
CA PHE A 17 -42.74 -16.79 17.14
C PHE A 17 -43.41 -16.23 15.87
N LEU A 18 -43.18 -14.95 15.54
CA LEU A 18 -43.80 -14.29 14.37
C LEU A 18 -42.82 -13.40 13.58
N MET A 19 -41.55 -13.80 13.52
CA MET A 19 -40.55 -13.26 12.58
C MET A 19 -39.67 -14.37 11.98
N LEU A 20 -40.26 -15.54 11.73
CA LEU A 20 -39.60 -16.68 11.07
C LEU A 20 -40.30 -17.11 9.77
N ILE A 21 -41.28 -16.35 9.28
CA ILE A 21 -41.96 -16.62 8.01
C ILE A 21 -42.25 -15.29 7.31
N THR A 22 -41.22 -14.70 6.66
CA THR A 22 -41.32 -13.79 5.49
C THR A 22 -39.94 -13.21 5.11
N PHE A 23 -38.92 -14.05 4.95
CA PHE A 23 -37.68 -13.66 4.22
C PHE A 23 -37.12 -14.84 3.39
N ALA A 24 -38.00 -15.76 2.99
CA ALA A 24 -37.75 -16.73 1.95
C ALA A 24 -38.65 -16.36 0.77
N LEU A 25 -38.30 -15.28 0.06
CA LEU A 25 -38.76 -14.89 -1.28
C LEU A 25 -38.15 -13.52 -1.57
N LEU A 26 -36.89 -13.52 -2.02
CA LEU A 26 -36.25 -12.51 -2.88
C LEU A 26 -34.80 -12.97 -3.05
N ASN A 27 -34.67 -14.03 -3.84
CA ASN A 27 -33.42 -14.56 -4.34
C ASN A 27 -33.22 -13.91 -5.72
N PRO A 28 -32.34 -12.91 -5.90
CA PRO A 28 -31.84 -12.61 -7.23
C PRO A 28 -30.74 -13.63 -7.53
N LEU A 29 -31.17 -14.67 -8.24
CA LEU A 29 -30.36 -15.56 -9.04
C LEU A 29 -29.18 -14.80 -9.68
N THR A 30 -27.98 -15.29 -9.37
CA THR A 30 -26.89 -15.52 -10.32
C THR A 30 -26.93 -14.64 -11.58
N ARG A 31 -26.29 -13.47 -11.52
CA ARG A 31 -25.84 -12.80 -12.74
C ARG A 31 -24.57 -13.51 -13.22
N PRO A 32 -24.52 -14.03 -14.46
CA PRO A 32 -23.28 -14.55 -15.01
C PRO A 32 -22.25 -13.42 -15.10
N ALA A 33 -20.99 -13.73 -14.82
CA ALA A 33 -19.88 -12.83 -15.05
C ALA A 33 -19.86 -12.40 -16.54
N PRO A 34 -19.57 -11.13 -16.86
CA PRO A 34 -19.38 -10.73 -18.24
C PRO A 34 -18.19 -11.50 -18.83
N GLU A 35 -18.46 -12.12 -19.97
CA GLU A 35 -17.52 -12.84 -20.81
C GLU A 35 -16.36 -11.91 -21.16
N ILE A 36 -15.15 -12.24 -20.69
CA ILE A 36 -13.93 -11.55 -21.09
C ILE A 36 -13.64 -12.01 -22.52
N ILE A 37 -13.93 -11.15 -23.48
CA ILE A 37 -13.48 -11.31 -24.87
C ILE A 37 -11.94 -11.30 -24.82
N GLU A 38 -11.32 -12.46 -25.08
CA GLU A 38 -9.89 -12.57 -25.33
C GLU A 38 -9.55 -11.73 -26.56
N ALA A 39 -9.02 -10.53 -26.33
CA ALA A 39 -8.33 -9.80 -27.36
C ALA A 39 -6.98 -10.50 -27.59
N GLY A 40 -6.93 -11.35 -28.60
CA GLY A 40 -5.70 -11.98 -29.07
C GLY A 40 -4.64 -10.94 -29.41
N CYS A 41 -3.43 -11.13 -28.87
CA CYS A 41 -2.24 -10.43 -29.35
C CYS A 41 -1.99 -10.85 -30.82
N PRO A 42 -1.82 -9.92 -31.77
CA PRO A 42 -1.39 -10.28 -33.11
C PRO A 42 0.09 -10.71 -33.09
N GLU A 43 0.34 -11.92 -33.58
CA GLU A 43 1.67 -12.39 -33.99
C GLU A 43 2.21 -11.48 -35.09
N ILE A 44 3.42 -10.96 -34.90
CA ILE A 44 4.18 -10.33 -35.98
C ILE A 44 5.31 -11.28 -36.35
N ALA A 45 5.24 -11.75 -37.59
CA ALA A 45 6.18 -12.66 -38.21
C ALA A 45 7.59 -12.05 -38.33
N ASN A 46 8.59 -12.91 -38.11
CA ASN A 46 9.98 -12.66 -38.49
C ASN A 46 10.10 -12.50 -40.01
N THR A 47 11.02 -11.63 -40.46
CA THR A 47 12.18 -11.95 -41.32
C THR A 47 12.78 -10.64 -41.84
N THR A 48 14.08 -10.40 -41.60
CA THR A 48 15.09 -10.18 -42.65
C THR A 48 16.46 -10.06 -41.99
N THR A 49 17.32 -11.03 -42.31
CA THR A 49 18.73 -11.10 -41.97
C THR A 49 19.51 -10.12 -42.86
N THR A 50 20.25 -9.19 -42.24
CA THR A 50 21.34 -8.47 -42.93
C THR A 50 22.58 -8.53 -42.06
N THR A 51 23.51 -9.39 -42.46
CA THR A 51 24.84 -9.55 -41.86
C THR A 51 25.67 -8.30 -42.16
N THR A 52 25.98 -7.50 -41.14
CA THR A 52 27.06 -6.52 -41.20
C THR A 52 28.00 -6.79 -40.05
N THR A 53 29.19 -7.29 -40.37
CA THR A 53 30.28 -7.52 -39.44
C THR A 53 30.80 -6.17 -38.97
N THR A 54 30.53 -5.80 -37.72
CA THR A 54 31.15 -4.66 -37.08
C THR A 54 31.59 -5.10 -35.70
N THR A 55 32.90 -5.07 -35.47
CA THR A 55 33.55 -5.31 -34.18
C THR A 55 33.16 -4.18 -33.23
N THR A 56 32.04 -4.36 -32.53
CA THR A 56 31.66 -3.57 -31.37
C THR A 56 31.98 -4.36 -30.13
N THR A 57 32.78 -3.79 -29.23
CA THR A 57 32.81 -4.18 -27.82
C THR A 57 31.37 -4.17 -27.30
N GLU A 58 30.77 -5.36 -27.19
CA GLU A 58 29.41 -5.52 -26.69
C GLU A 58 29.35 -4.99 -25.25
N ALA A 59 28.52 -3.97 -25.04
CA ALA A 59 28.06 -3.64 -23.70
C ALA A 59 27.43 -4.91 -23.10
N PRO A 60 27.65 -5.20 -21.80
CA PRO A 60 27.08 -6.38 -21.18
C PRO A 60 25.57 -6.43 -21.41
N VAL A 61 25.08 -7.54 -21.95
CA VAL A 61 23.64 -7.78 -22.15
C VAL A 61 22.99 -7.85 -20.77
N VAL A 62 22.31 -6.79 -20.38
CA VAL A 62 21.56 -6.73 -19.13
C VAL A 62 20.26 -7.54 -19.31
N GLU A 63 20.15 -8.69 -18.63
CA GLU A 63 18.93 -9.51 -18.66
C GLU A 63 17.79 -8.76 -17.97
N ARG A 64 16.70 -8.49 -18.69
CA ARG A 64 15.46 -7.99 -18.09
C ARG A 64 14.66 -9.14 -17.53
N PHE A 65 14.25 -9.04 -16.26
CA PHE A 65 13.42 -10.08 -15.66
C PHE A 65 11.95 -9.87 -15.98
N GLY A 66 11.33 -10.88 -16.58
CA GLY A 66 9.88 -11.03 -16.70
C GLY A 66 9.37 -12.19 -15.85
N PRO A 67 8.04 -12.28 -15.65
CA PRO A 67 7.46 -13.46 -15.01
C PRO A 67 7.71 -14.70 -15.87
N THR A 68 8.04 -15.82 -15.22
CA THR A 68 8.33 -17.10 -15.90
C THR A 68 7.08 -17.95 -16.10
N ASN A 69 6.06 -17.78 -15.26
CA ASN A 69 4.84 -18.55 -15.28
C ASN A 69 3.70 -17.74 -14.65
N VAL A 70 2.58 -17.60 -15.36
CA VAL A 70 1.43 -16.82 -14.90
C VAL A 70 0.85 -17.37 -13.59
N LYS A 71 0.94 -18.69 -13.35
CA LYS A 71 0.46 -19.32 -12.11
C LYS A 71 1.27 -18.94 -10.87
N GLU A 72 2.48 -18.42 -11.06
CA GLU A 72 3.35 -17.98 -9.96
C GLU A 72 3.14 -16.49 -9.63
N ILE A 73 2.35 -15.77 -10.43
CA ILE A 73 2.07 -14.35 -10.23
C ILE A 73 0.92 -14.21 -9.22
N LEU A 74 1.12 -13.37 -8.19
CA LEU A 74 0.02 -13.04 -7.28
C LEU A 74 -1.10 -12.28 -8.03
N PRO A 75 -2.38 -12.65 -7.83
CA PRO A 75 -3.50 -11.97 -8.48
C PRO A 75 -3.55 -10.46 -8.18
N ALA A 76 -3.96 -9.64 -9.15
CA ALA A 76 -4.17 -8.21 -8.93
C ALA A 76 -5.39 -7.92 -8.04
N PHE A 77 -5.41 -6.71 -7.46
CA PHE A 77 -6.58 -6.07 -6.85
C PHE A 77 -7.31 -6.92 -5.80
N ARG A 78 -6.57 -7.71 -5.01
CA ARG A 78 -7.15 -8.38 -3.84
C ARG A 78 -7.29 -7.36 -2.73
N ASN A 79 -8.49 -7.26 -2.16
CA ASN A 79 -8.72 -6.33 -1.06
C ASN A 79 -7.86 -6.74 0.13
N PHE A 80 -7.02 -5.82 0.58
CA PHE A 80 -6.25 -5.89 1.81
C PHE A 80 -6.45 -4.57 2.57
N GLN A 81 -5.95 -4.50 3.81
CA GLN A 81 -6.10 -3.33 4.67
C GLN A 81 -5.68 -2.02 3.99
N SER A 82 -6.63 -1.11 3.81
CA SER A 82 -6.41 0.26 3.36
C SER A 82 -6.19 1.19 4.56
N GLN A 83 -5.23 2.12 4.44
CA GLN A 83 -5.00 3.17 5.43
C GLN A 83 -5.24 4.52 4.78
N ILE A 84 -6.43 5.08 4.97
CA ILE A 84 -6.84 6.34 4.36
C ILE A 84 -6.64 7.48 5.36
N ARG A 85 -6.19 8.63 4.87
CA ARG A 85 -6.11 9.89 5.60
C ARG A 85 -6.81 10.98 4.80
N PHE A 86 -7.59 11.81 5.46
CA PHE A 86 -8.35 12.87 4.80
C PHE A 86 -8.22 14.21 5.54
N ALA A 87 -8.46 15.28 4.79
CA ALA A 87 -8.61 16.65 5.28
C ALA A 87 -9.84 17.22 4.55
N ASP A 88 -10.99 17.05 5.19
CA ASP A 88 -12.32 17.37 4.68
C ASP A 88 -12.49 18.86 4.31
N ARG A 89 -11.93 19.77 5.13
CA ARG A 89 -11.88 21.21 4.84
C ARG A 89 -11.37 21.54 3.44
N TYR A 90 -10.39 20.78 2.96
CA TYR A 90 -9.78 20.99 1.66
C TYR A 90 -10.27 19.98 0.61
N GLY A 91 -11.16 19.04 0.97
CA GLY A 91 -11.53 17.94 0.09
C GLY A 91 -10.31 17.14 -0.41
N LEU A 92 -9.33 16.93 0.45
CA LEU A 92 -8.12 16.15 0.14
C LEU A 92 -8.18 14.78 0.83
N ALA A 93 -7.87 13.72 0.09
CA ALA A 93 -7.75 12.39 0.66
C ALA A 93 -6.60 11.59 0.03
N THR A 94 -5.97 10.74 0.82
CA THR A 94 -4.88 9.88 0.37
C THR A 94 -4.89 8.54 1.07
N CYS A 95 -4.40 7.52 0.40
CA CYS A 95 -4.08 6.25 1.04
C CYS A 95 -2.58 6.18 1.32
N VAL A 96 -2.20 5.84 2.55
CA VAL A 96 -0.81 5.81 3.00
C VAL A 96 -0.27 4.37 2.99
N ILE A 97 0.41 4.00 1.90
CA ILE A 97 1.00 2.67 1.72
C ILE A 97 2.33 2.58 2.48
N PRO A 98 2.60 1.50 3.24
CA PRO A 98 3.86 1.37 3.95
C PRO A 98 5.09 1.55 3.05
N LYS A 99 6.04 2.33 3.57
CA LYS A 99 7.35 2.69 2.95
C LYS A 99 7.26 3.54 1.69
N THR A 100 6.14 4.21 1.44
CA THR A 100 5.98 5.22 0.38
C THR A 100 5.84 6.63 0.95
N MET A 101 6.59 6.96 2.01
CA MET A 101 6.42 8.19 2.81
C MET A 101 5.13 8.20 3.69
N SER A 102 4.54 7.03 3.96
CA SER A 102 3.26 6.90 4.69
C SER A 102 3.18 7.65 6.02
N THR A 103 4.18 7.55 6.90
CA THR A 103 4.16 8.24 8.20
C THR A 103 4.09 9.74 8.03
N VAL A 104 4.93 10.29 7.15
CA VAL A 104 4.97 11.74 6.93
C VAL A 104 3.68 12.20 6.28
N MET A 105 3.17 11.47 5.29
CA MET A 105 1.93 11.81 4.63
C MET A 105 0.74 11.76 5.60
N ALA A 106 0.69 10.78 6.50
CA ALA A 106 -0.33 10.72 7.54
C ALA A 106 -0.30 11.96 8.45
N ASN A 107 0.90 12.39 8.85
CA ASN A 107 1.05 13.56 9.71
C ASN A 107 0.76 14.87 8.97
N VAL A 108 1.13 14.98 7.69
CA VAL A 108 0.76 16.12 6.83
C VAL A 108 -0.75 16.22 6.69
N MET A 109 -1.44 15.11 6.41
CA MET A 109 -2.90 15.11 6.33
C MET A 109 -3.57 15.44 7.67
N CYS A 110 -2.99 14.98 8.79
CA CYS A 110 -3.44 15.35 10.13
C CYS A 110 -3.27 16.86 10.40
N TYR A 111 -2.13 17.45 10.00
CA TYR A 111 -1.91 18.89 10.08
C TYR A 111 -2.88 19.69 9.20
N LEU A 112 -3.21 19.19 8.00
CA LEU A 112 -4.21 19.81 7.13
C LEU A 112 -5.63 19.71 7.70
N TYR A 113 -5.94 18.62 8.42
CA TYR A 113 -7.23 18.41 9.07
C TYR A 113 -7.44 19.37 10.25
N ASP A 114 -6.46 19.45 11.17
CA ASP A 114 -6.52 20.34 12.34
C ASP A 114 -5.18 21.05 12.59
N PRO A 115 -4.88 22.14 11.86
CA PRO A 115 -3.61 22.85 12.02
C PRO A 115 -3.46 23.53 13.39
N GLN A 116 -4.58 23.92 14.02
CA GLN A 116 -4.55 24.58 15.32
C GLN A 116 -4.25 23.59 16.44
N GLY A 117 -4.95 22.44 16.47
CA GLY A 117 -4.70 21.37 17.43
C GLY A 117 -3.31 20.78 17.27
N PHE A 118 -2.86 20.58 16.03
CA PHE A 118 -1.51 20.09 15.73
C PHE A 118 -0.43 21.02 16.30
N GLY A 119 -0.57 22.34 16.09
CA GLY A 119 0.35 23.35 16.62
C GLY A 119 0.31 23.46 18.14
N LYS A 120 -0.89 23.50 18.75
CA LYS A 120 -1.04 23.60 20.22
C LYS A 120 -0.44 22.42 20.98
N ASN A 121 -0.44 21.23 20.36
CA ASN A 121 0.14 20.02 20.95
C ASN A 121 1.61 19.80 20.55
N ASN A 122 2.28 20.81 19.96
CA ASN A 122 3.67 20.76 19.54
C ASN A 122 4.00 19.52 18.69
N ARG A 123 3.08 19.15 17.78
CA ARG A 123 3.24 17.98 16.92
C ARG A 123 4.18 18.28 15.76
N SER A 124 4.83 17.23 15.25
CA SER A 124 5.77 17.33 14.14
C SER A 124 5.29 16.47 12.97
N VAL A 125 5.26 17.04 11.77
CA VAL A 125 4.93 16.29 10.55
C VAL A 125 5.94 15.18 10.24
N ILE A 126 7.16 15.27 10.76
CA ILE A 126 8.22 14.27 10.57
C ILE A 126 8.26 13.24 11.70
N HIS A 127 8.06 13.70 12.95
CA HIS A 127 8.36 12.89 14.13
C HIS A 127 7.14 12.34 14.86
N ASP A 128 5.91 12.74 14.50
CA ASP A 128 4.73 12.15 15.13
C ASP A 128 4.62 10.66 14.75
N GLY A 129 4.63 9.81 15.78
CA GLY A 129 4.72 8.36 15.65
C GLY A 129 3.35 7.72 15.57
N PHE A 130 3.27 6.55 14.91
CA PHE A 130 2.00 5.85 14.70
C PHE A 130 1.20 5.62 16.00
N TRP A 131 1.85 5.14 17.06
CA TRP A 131 1.20 4.80 18.33
C TRP A 131 0.81 6.01 19.20
N THR A 132 1.27 7.21 18.84
CA THR A 132 1.03 8.43 19.61
C THR A 132 0.46 9.51 18.71
N ARG A 133 -0.11 9.16 17.56
CA ARG A 133 -0.48 10.12 16.51
C ARG A 133 -1.66 10.97 16.92
N PHE A 134 -1.61 12.26 16.61
CA PHE A 134 -2.62 13.23 17.06
C PHE A 134 -4.02 12.96 16.52
N CYS A 135 -4.14 12.60 15.24
CA CYS A 135 -5.43 12.43 14.58
C CYS A 135 -5.97 10.99 14.59
N GLU A 136 -5.52 10.14 15.51
CA GLU A 136 -6.01 8.76 15.62
C GLU A 136 -7.54 8.71 15.74
N GLY A 137 -8.18 7.97 14.84
CA GLY A 137 -9.65 7.85 14.80
C GLY A 137 -10.40 9.13 14.39
N LEU A 138 -9.69 10.22 14.07
CA LEU A 138 -10.30 11.50 13.69
C LEU A 138 -10.36 11.67 12.16
N ASN A 139 -9.22 11.55 11.49
CA ASN A 139 -9.09 11.79 10.05
C ASN A 139 -8.68 10.52 9.28
N GLU A 140 -9.07 9.37 9.80
CA GLU A 140 -8.65 8.05 9.33
C GLU A 140 -9.83 7.25 8.77
N GLY A 141 -9.56 6.46 7.74
CA GLY A 141 -10.52 5.51 7.18
C GLY A 141 -9.83 4.27 6.65
N ASN A 142 -10.62 3.25 6.36
CA ASN A 142 -10.16 1.98 5.78
C ASN A 142 -10.96 1.56 4.55
N ASN A 143 -11.93 2.36 4.12
CA ASN A 143 -12.78 2.08 2.97
C ASN A 143 -13.20 3.38 2.29
N ILE A 144 -12.92 3.54 1.01
CA ILE A 144 -13.21 4.75 0.25
C ILE A 144 -14.71 4.97 0.11
N SER A 145 -15.49 3.90 -0.13
CA SER A 145 -16.95 3.99 -0.22
C SER A 145 -17.56 4.53 1.09
N ARG A 146 -16.99 4.14 2.24
CA ARG A 146 -17.40 4.67 3.53
C ARG A 146 -17.11 6.17 3.64
N ILE A 147 -15.95 6.63 3.19
CA ILE A 147 -15.62 8.07 3.15
C ILE A 147 -16.65 8.85 2.33
N TYR A 148 -16.97 8.39 1.11
CA TYR A 148 -18.01 9.03 0.28
C TYR A 148 -19.40 9.00 0.95
N SER A 149 -19.75 7.94 1.67
CA SER A 149 -21.05 7.83 2.33
C SER A 149 -21.22 8.76 3.54
N VAL A 150 -20.12 9.07 4.24
CA VAL A 150 -20.14 9.95 5.42
C VAL A 150 -19.98 11.41 5.00
N HIS A 151 -19.20 11.67 3.95
CA HIS A 151 -18.89 13.01 3.46
C HIS A 151 -19.45 13.21 2.04
N THR A 152 -20.78 13.22 1.93
CA THR A 152 -21.49 13.18 0.64
C THR A 152 -21.38 14.45 -0.19
N SER A 153 -21.08 15.59 0.43
CA SER A 153 -21.03 16.90 -0.24
C SER A 153 -19.61 17.36 -0.59
N ILE A 154 -18.59 16.56 -0.27
CA ILE A 154 -17.19 16.94 -0.49
C ILE A 154 -16.73 16.44 -1.85
N ASP A 155 -16.27 17.38 -2.67
CA ASP A 155 -15.52 17.07 -3.89
C ASP A 155 -14.08 16.66 -3.51
N TRP A 156 -13.79 15.36 -3.58
CA TRP A 156 -12.54 14.78 -3.12
C TRP A 156 -11.49 14.72 -4.22
N GLN A 157 -10.33 15.34 -3.98
CA GLN A 157 -9.10 15.07 -4.71
C GLN A 157 -8.35 13.93 -4.01
N TRP A 158 -8.34 12.77 -4.64
CA TRP A 158 -7.60 11.60 -4.18
C TRP A 158 -6.20 11.59 -4.80
N PHE A 159 -5.19 11.30 -3.98
CA PHE A 159 -3.83 11.06 -4.46
C PHE A 159 -3.17 9.94 -3.65
N VAL A 160 -2.16 9.30 -4.21
CA VAL A 160 -1.44 8.22 -3.54
C VAL A 160 0.02 8.24 -3.94
N VAL A 161 0.89 8.00 -2.97
CA VAL A 161 2.31 7.82 -3.24
C VAL A 161 2.61 6.32 -3.35
N VAL A 162 3.11 5.90 -4.50
CA VAL A 162 3.55 4.51 -4.78
C VAL A 162 5.07 4.46 -4.87
N ARG A 163 5.67 3.29 -4.66
CA ARG A 163 7.13 3.12 -4.72
C ARG A 163 7.51 1.96 -5.63
N ASP A 164 8.70 2.04 -6.22
CA ASP A 164 9.29 0.93 -6.98
C ASP A 164 9.20 -0.36 -6.16
N PRO A 165 8.64 -1.47 -6.71
CA PRO A 165 8.33 -2.64 -5.91
C PRO A 165 9.54 -3.32 -5.27
N LEU A 166 10.66 -3.47 -5.99
CA LEU A 166 11.91 -4.00 -5.42
C LEU A 166 12.42 -3.07 -4.31
N ASP A 167 12.46 -1.77 -4.58
CA ASP A 167 12.94 -0.78 -3.62
C ASP A 167 12.10 -0.73 -2.33
N ARG A 168 10.78 -0.87 -2.48
CA ARG A 168 9.81 -0.99 -1.38
C ARG A 168 10.01 -2.29 -0.61
N PHE A 169 10.15 -3.42 -1.28
CA PHE A 169 10.43 -4.72 -0.62
C PHE A 169 11.69 -4.62 0.23
N VAL A 170 12.81 -4.16 -0.34
CA VAL A 170 14.08 -4.02 0.38
C VAL A 170 13.93 -3.08 1.59
N SER A 171 13.20 -1.97 1.43
CA SER A 171 12.94 -1.04 2.54
C SER A 171 12.10 -1.67 3.66
N ASN A 172 11.10 -2.48 3.32
CA ASN A 172 10.29 -3.21 4.30
C ASN A 172 11.08 -4.34 4.96
N TYR A 173 11.83 -5.12 4.21
CA TYR A 173 12.64 -6.23 4.71
C TYR A 173 13.65 -5.74 5.73
N VAL A 174 14.43 -4.71 5.39
CA VAL A 174 15.43 -4.13 6.30
C VAL A 174 14.75 -3.57 7.55
N ASP A 175 13.65 -2.81 7.42
CA ASP A 175 12.95 -2.24 8.58
C ASP A 175 12.32 -3.32 9.45
N LYS A 176 11.45 -4.15 8.89
CA LYS A 176 10.57 -5.07 9.63
C LYS A 176 11.20 -6.40 9.95
N CYS A 177 12.01 -6.96 9.05
CA CYS A 177 12.55 -8.30 9.21
C CYS A 177 13.94 -8.32 9.85
N MET A 178 14.72 -7.26 9.68
CA MET A 178 16.04 -7.14 10.30
C MET A 178 16.02 -6.22 11.52
N LEU A 179 15.72 -4.93 11.32
CA LEU A 179 15.86 -3.93 12.39
C LEU A 179 14.84 -4.10 13.51
N GLU A 180 13.56 -4.35 13.20
CA GLU A 180 12.54 -4.62 14.23
C GLU A 180 12.76 -5.98 14.91
N ARG A 181 13.23 -7.00 14.19
CA ARG A 181 13.62 -8.29 14.79
C ARG A 181 14.71 -8.10 15.83
N ARG A 182 15.78 -7.37 15.51
CA ARG A 182 16.87 -7.09 16.47
C ARG A 182 16.40 -6.37 17.73
N LYS A 183 15.28 -5.63 17.65
CA LYS A 183 14.68 -4.92 18.81
C LYS A 183 13.71 -5.79 19.61
N THR A 184 12.95 -6.65 18.95
CA THR A 184 11.77 -7.31 19.55
C THR A 184 11.91 -8.82 19.69
N GLY A 185 12.86 -9.43 18.97
CA GLY A 185 13.00 -10.88 18.83
C GLY A 185 11.99 -11.53 17.88
N ALA A 186 11.04 -10.78 17.31
CA ALA A 186 10.02 -11.33 16.43
C ALA A 186 10.62 -11.88 15.12
N LEU A 187 10.32 -13.14 14.81
CA LEU A 187 10.76 -13.78 13.56
C LEU A 187 9.91 -13.29 12.38
N CYS A 188 10.56 -12.80 11.34
CA CYS A 188 9.87 -12.37 10.12
C CYS A 188 9.38 -13.59 9.34
N TYR A 189 8.05 -13.75 9.28
CA TYR A 189 7.39 -14.93 8.72
C TYR A 189 7.92 -16.28 9.25
N GLY A 190 8.36 -16.32 10.52
CA GLY A 190 8.92 -17.53 11.12
C GLY A 190 10.30 -17.94 10.58
N CYS A 191 10.98 -17.08 9.82
CA CYS A 191 12.32 -17.35 9.32
C CYS A 191 13.38 -17.08 10.41
N ASP A 192 14.17 -18.11 10.72
CA ASP A 192 15.17 -18.09 11.80
C ASP A 192 16.40 -17.24 11.46
N ASP A 193 16.76 -17.05 10.20
CA ASP A 193 17.86 -16.17 9.79
C ASP A 193 17.30 -14.85 9.20
N GLU A 194 17.73 -13.71 9.75
CA GLU A 194 17.33 -12.38 9.25
C GLU A 194 17.91 -12.05 7.88
N ARG A 195 18.86 -12.84 7.38
CA ARG A 195 19.43 -12.73 6.03
C ARG A 195 18.81 -13.72 5.03
N ASP A 196 17.92 -14.62 5.47
CA ASP A 196 17.24 -15.57 4.57
C ASP A 196 16.05 -14.92 3.85
N VAL A 197 16.39 -14.15 2.82
CA VAL A 197 15.42 -13.50 1.92
C VAL A 197 14.56 -14.54 1.19
N GLU A 198 15.10 -15.73 0.90
CA GLU A 198 14.36 -16.78 0.19
C GLU A 198 13.22 -17.33 1.03
N CYS A 199 13.49 -17.62 2.31
CA CYS A 199 12.48 -18.05 3.27
C CYS A 199 11.33 -17.02 3.35
N VAL A 200 11.66 -15.75 3.51
CA VAL A 200 10.66 -14.68 3.60
C VAL A 200 9.83 -14.57 2.33
N LEU A 201 10.45 -14.62 1.14
CA LEU A 201 9.71 -14.57 -0.13
C LEU A 201 8.75 -15.75 -0.30
N LYS A 202 9.20 -16.97 -0.01
CA LYS A 202 8.34 -18.16 -0.07
C LYS A 202 7.12 -18.03 0.84
N ASN A 203 7.32 -17.55 2.07
CA ASN A 203 6.23 -17.39 3.03
C ASN A 203 5.26 -16.27 2.64
N ILE A 204 5.74 -15.15 2.08
CA ILE A 204 4.86 -14.10 1.55
C ILE A 204 4.04 -14.63 0.37
N GLU A 205 4.66 -15.37 -0.55
CA GLU A 205 3.97 -15.97 -1.70
C GLU A 205 2.88 -16.96 -1.24
N GLU A 206 3.20 -17.90 -0.37
CA GLU A 206 2.25 -18.90 0.14
C GLU A 206 1.05 -18.21 0.82
N ARG A 207 1.32 -17.27 1.73
CA ARG A 207 0.27 -16.51 2.41
C ARG A 207 -0.53 -15.65 1.45
N GLY A 208 0.11 -15.04 0.47
CA GLY A 208 -0.52 -14.24 -0.57
C GLY A 208 -1.50 -15.05 -1.40
N PHE A 209 -1.12 -16.22 -1.90
CA PHE A 209 -2.04 -17.09 -2.65
C PHE A 209 -3.20 -17.56 -1.79
N ARG A 210 -2.94 -17.98 -0.55
CA ARG A 210 -4.01 -18.38 0.38
C ARG A 210 -4.99 -17.24 0.68
N TRP A 211 -4.49 -16.02 0.90
CA TRP A 211 -5.32 -14.82 1.03
C TRP A 211 -6.16 -14.59 -0.23
N ALA A 212 -5.52 -14.63 -1.40
CA ALA A 212 -6.14 -14.31 -2.68
C ALA A 212 -7.19 -15.32 -3.14
N GLU A 213 -7.06 -16.60 -2.77
CA GLU A 213 -7.94 -17.69 -3.19
C GLU A 213 -9.04 -18.00 -2.17
N LYS A 214 -8.69 -18.05 -0.88
CA LYS A 214 -9.56 -18.57 0.18
C LYS A 214 -9.97 -17.52 1.20
N GLY A 215 -9.19 -16.44 1.33
CA GLY A 215 -9.37 -15.46 2.42
C GLY A 215 -9.20 -16.07 3.81
N ASP A 216 -8.55 -17.24 3.92
CA ASP A 216 -8.45 -18.02 5.18
C ASP A 216 -7.18 -17.71 5.99
N VAL A 217 -6.44 -16.70 5.59
CA VAL A 217 -5.25 -16.22 6.29
C VAL A 217 -5.65 -15.03 7.15
N PHE A 218 -5.42 -15.10 8.46
CA PHE A 218 -5.53 -13.92 9.31
C PHE A 218 -4.36 -12.98 8.99
N PRO A 219 -4.61 -11.72 8.56
CA PRO A 219 -3.56 -10.77 8.27
C PRO A 219 -2.68 -10.51 9.49
N ASP A 220 -1.37 -10.57 9.30
CA ASP A 220 -0.41 -10.26 10.35
C ASP A 220 0.31 -8.92 10.12
N PHE A 221 1.19 -8.58 11.07
CA PHE A 221 2.00 -7.37 11.02
C PHE A 221 2.87 -7.28 9.76
N PHE A 222 3.45 -8.39 9.30
CA PHE A 222 4.34 -8.41 8.14
C PHE A 222 3.56 -8.33 6.83
N ASP A 223 2.40 -8.99 6.72
CA ASP A 223 1.53 -8.94 5.54
C ASP A 223 1.18 -7.50 5.18
N ALA A 224 0.81 -6.69 6.18
CA ALA A 224 0.47 -5.28 5.98
C ALA A 224 1.59 -4.45 5.36
N HIS A 225 2.84 -4.85 5.58
CA HIS A 225 4.02 -4.16 5.08
C HIS A 225 4.52 -4.73 3.75
N LEU A 226 4.43 -6.06 3.56
CA LEU A 226 5.11 -6.77 2.49
C LEU A 226 4.18 -7.24 1.36
N PHE A 227 2.85 -7.28 1.57
CA PHE A 227 1.93 -7.55 0.47
C PHE A 227 1.98 -6.48 -0.64
N PRO A 228 1.53 -6.83 -1.86
CA PRO A 228 1.52 -5.92 -2.99
C PRO A 228 0.79 -4.60 -2.71
N GLN A 229 1.28 -3.51 -3.29
CA GLN A 229 0.70 -2.17 -3.14
C GLN A 229 -0.68 -2.11 -3.76
N ASN A 230 -0.89 -2.78 -4.90
CA ASN A 230 -2.17 -2.83 -5.60
C ASN A 230 -3.29 -3.57 -4.82
N TRP A 231 -2.96 -4.23 -3.71
CA TRP A 231 -3.93 -4.86 -2.81
C TRP A 231 -4.49 -3.89 -1.76
N GLN A 232 -3.85 -2.73 -1.58
CA GLN A 232 -4.29 -1.72 -0.62
C GLN A 232 -5.13 -0.65 -1.33
N CYS A 233 -5.63 0.31 -0.56
CA CYS A 233 -6.23 1.55 -1.06
C CYS A 233 -7.49 1.36 -1.92
N ASP A 234 -8.17 0.23 -1.78
CA ASP A 234 -9.35 -0.16 -2.56
C ASP A 234 -9.12 0.00 -4.09
N PHE A 235 -7.88 -0.21 -4.56
CA PHE A 235 -7.50 0.10 -5.93
C PHE A 235 -8.33 -0.64 -6.97
N GLY A 236 -8.79 -1.86 -6.68
CA GLY A 236 -9.66 -2.62 -7.58
C GLY A 236 -10.94 -1.89 -7.98
N SER A 237 -11.44 -0.99 -7.13
CA SER A 237 -12.64 -0.18 -7.41
C SER A 237 -12.33 1.29 -7.68
N PHE A 238 -11.20 1.80 -7.20
CA PHE A 238 -10.95 3.24 -7.12
C PHE A 238 -9.63 3.73 -7.72
N ILE A 239 -8.81 2.86 -8.33
CA ILE A 239 -7.50 3.27 -8.88
C ILE A 239 -7.58 4.48 -9.83
N ASN A 240 -8.62 4.54 -10.68
CA ASN A 240 -8.81 5.65 -11.62
C ASN A 240 -9.20 6.98 -10.96
N LYS A 241 -9.53 7.00 -9.66
CA LYS A 241 -9.79 8.23 -8.92
C LYS A 241 -8.53 8.87 -8.36
N TYR A 242 -7.42 8.11 -8.29
CA TYR A 242 -6.19 8.57 -7.70
C TYR A 242 -5.31 9.30 -8.69
N GLU A 243 -4.78 10.45 -8.28
CA GLU A 243 -3.54 10.99 -8.83
C GLU A 243 -2.36 10.20 -8.23
N ILE A 244 -1.63 9.47 -9.07
CA ILE A 244 -0.54 8.58 -8.66
C ILE A 244 0.78 9.36 -8.67
N ILE A 245 1.49 9.35 -7.55
CA ILE A 245 2.77 10.04 -7.36
C ILE A 245 3.85 9.00 -7.11
N HIS A 246 4.93 9.03 -7.89
CA HIS A 246 6.06 8.12 -7.71
C HIS A 246 6.99 8.60 -6.59
N PHE A 247 7.18 7.74 -5.59
CA PHE A 247 8.11 7.98 -4.50
C PHE A 247 9.53 8.14 -5.00
N SER A 248 10.18 9.20 -4.54
CA SER A 248 11.62 9.42 -4.68
C SER A 248 12.24 9.52 -3.28
N PRO A 249 13.38 8.84 -3.00
CA PRO A 249 14.04 8.98 -1.72
C PRO A 249 14.54 10.42 -1.47
N PRO A 250 14.54 10.90 -0.21
CA PRO A 250 15.24 12.12 0.17
C PRO A 250 16.67 12.15 -0.39
N LYS A 251 17.11 13.33 -0.85
CA LYS A 251 18.42 13.57 -1.49
C LYS A 251 18.60 12.94 -2.88
N SER A 252 17.60 12.25 -3.45
CA SER A 252 17.64 11.82 -4.85
C SER A 252 17.21 12.96 -5.80
N PRO A 253 17.65 12.95 -7.09
CA PRO A 253 17.25 13.97 -8.07
C PRO A 253 15.73 14.13 -8.24
N GLY A 254 14.96 13.05 -8.07
CA GLY A 254 13.50 13.05 -8.21
C GLY A 254 12.74 13.60 -7.00
N TYR A 255 13.40 13.79 -5.85
CA TYR A 255 12.72 14.16 -4.60
C TYR A 255 12.00 15.52 -4.69
N ALA A 256 12.69 16.53 -5.22
CA ALA A 256 12.11 17.86 -5.36
C ALA A 256 10.87 17.85 -6.27
N ALA A 257 10.96 17.16 -7.41
CA ALA A 257 9.84 17.03 -8.35
C ALA A 257 8.63 16.32 -7.73
N MET A 258 8.85 15.25 -6.96
CA MET A 258 7.80 14.56 -6.20
C MET A 258 7.12 15.51 -5.20
N LEU A 259 7.90 16.28 -4.43
CA LEU A 259 7.35 17.24 -3.48
C LEU A 259 6.55 18.35 -4.18
N THR A 260 7.03 18.85 -5.32
CA THR A 260 6.29 19.84 -6.13
C THR A 260 4.93 19.30 -6.56
N GLN A 261 4.85 18.06 -7.04
CA GLN A 261 3.57 17.43 -7.41
C GLN A 261 2.58 17.39 -6.23
N ILE A 262 3.05 16.99 -5.04
CA ILE A 262 2.24 16.98 -3.82
C ILE A 262 1.75 18.39 -3.46
N MET A 263 2.64 19.39 -3.48
CA MET A 263 2.27 20.77 -3.17
C MET A 263 1.31 21.37 -4.21
N ASP A 264 1.43 20.97 -5.47
CA ASP A 264 0.51 21.40 -6.54
C ASP A 264 -0.90 20.87 -6.31
N ILE A 265 -1.04 19.60 -5.89
CA ILE A 265 -2.34 19.02 -5.47
C ILE A 265 -2.95 19.85 -4.35
N PHE A 266 -2.17 20.15 -3.31
CA PHE A 266 -2.65 20.94 -2.17
C PHE A 266 -3.04 22.37 -2.57
N ARG A 267 -2.27 22.99 -3.46
CA ARG A 267 -2.58 24.33 -3.99
C ARG A 267 -3.87 24.35 -4.80
N ARG A 268 -4.13 23.32 -5.63
CA ARG A 268 -5.39 23.18 -6.38
C ARG A 268 -6.62 23.09 -5.47
N LYS A 269 -6.44 22.57 -4.25
CA LYS A 269 -7.48 22.51 -3.21
C LYS A 269 -7.40 23.67 -2.20
N SER A 270 -6.82 24.79 -2.62
CA SER A 270 -6.80 26.07 -1.88
C SER A 270 -6.18 25.98 -0.48
N VAL A 271 -5.22 25.07 -0.27
CA VAL A 271 -4.42 25.07 0.95
C VAL A 271 -3.61 26.38 1.03
N PRO A 272 -3.64 27.13 2.16
CA PRO A 272 -3.02 28.44 2.25
C PRO A 272 -1.49 28.40 2.01
N PRO A 273 -0.90 29.42 1.36
CA PRO A 273 0.54 29.48 1.11
C PRO A 273 1.41 29.30 2.36
N ALA A 274 1.02 29.87 3.50
CA ALA A 274 1.75 29.73 4.77
C ALA A 274 1.80 28.25 5.23
N THR A 275 0.69 27.52 5.07
CA THR A 275 0.60 26.08 5.37
C THR A 275 1.49 25.27 4.42
N LEU A 276 1.47 25.59 3.12
CA LEU A 276 2.32 24.93 2.12
C LEU A 276 3.81 25.15 2.40
N ASN A 277 4.21 26.37 2.80
CA ASN A 277 5.59 26.70 3.13
C ASN A 277 6.07 25.89 4.33
N LEU A 278 5.28 25.82 5.41
CA LEU A 278 5.62 25.03 6.60
C LEU A 278 5.81 23.55 6.25
N ILE A 279 4.90 22.98 5.46
CA ILE A 279 5.03 21.59 5.02
C ILE A 279 6.31 21.44 4.19
N THR A 280 6.53 22.30 3.20
CA THR A 280 7.71 22.24 2.33
C THR A 280 9.02 22.31 3.11
N GLU A 281 9.13 23.24 4.07
CA GLU A 281 10.29 23.39 4.95
C GLU A 281 10.54 22.12 5.78
N ALA A 282 9.48 21.56 6.37
CA ALA A 282 9.61 20.34 7.16
C ALA A 282 10.03 19.12 6.32
N LEU A 283 9.59 19.05 5.06
CA LEU A 283 9.91 17.96 4.14
C LEU A 283 11.28 18.11 3.46
N ASN A 284 11.93 19.27 3.55
CA ASN A 284 13.18 19.52 2.86
C ASN A 284 14.33 18.72 3.51
N GLY A 285 14.79 17.66 2.84
CA GLY A 285 15.98 16.89 3.23
C GLY A 285 15.85 16.00 4.48
N THR A 286 14.67 15.96 5.13
CA THR A 286 14.48 15.25 6.40
C THR A 286 13.98 13.83 6.22
N THR A 287 14.39 12.91 7.09
CA THR A 287 13.96 11.50 7.11
C THR A 287 13.25 11.15 8.42
N THR A 288 12.40 10.12 8.40
CA THR A 288 11.70 9.63 9.60
C THR A 288 12.52 8.58 10.36
N LYS A 289 12.11 8.26 11.60
CA LYS A 289 12.71 7.20 12.43
C LYS A 289 12.76 5.82 11.73
N HIS A 290 11.77 5.53 10.89
CA HIS A 290 11.69 4.27 10.12
C HIS A 290 12.33 4.37 8.74
N SER A 291 13.07 5.44 8.46
CA SER A 291 13.84 5.55 7.22
C SER A 291 14.96 4.52 7.21
N THR A 292 15.06 3.82 6.09
CA THR A 292 16.14 2.87 5.83
C THR A 292 17.18 3.43 4.87
N ASN A 293 16.99 4.63 4.32
CA ASN A 293 17.74 5.11 3.15
C ASN A 293 19.27 5.15 3.36
N ASP A 294 19.71 5.45 4.58
CA ASP A 294 21.13 5.55 4.93
C ASP A 294 21.67 4.26 5.61
N LYS A 295 20.95 3.13 5.52
CA LYS A 295 21.34 1.87 6.16
C LYS A 295 22.16 0.99 5.20
N PRO A 296 23.33 0.48 5.62
CA PRO A 296 24.16 -0.39 4.77
C PRO A 296 23.43 -1.67 4.35
N GLU A 297 22.55 -2.20 5.22
CA GLU A 297 21.78 -3.42 4.94
C GLU A 297 20.90 -3.30 3.68
N ARG A 298 20.48 -2.07 3.29
CA ARG A 298 19.74 -1.89 2.04
C ARG A 298 20.57 -2.23 0.82
N ALA A 299 21.82 -1.76 0.78
CA ALA A 299 22.70 -2.01 -0.35
C ALA A 299 22.99 -3.51 -0.45
N GLU A 300 23.33 -4.13 0.68
CA GLU A 300 23.63 -5.56 0.78
C GLU A 300 22.44 -6.44 0.32
N ILE A 301 21.24 -6.20 0.83
CA ILE A 301 20.05 -6.99 0.46
C ILE A 301 19.66 -6.75 -1.00
N LYS A 302 19.75 -5.51 -1.48
CA LYS A 302 19.44 -5.20 -2.89
C LYS A 302 20.43 -5.89 -3.84
N GLU A 303 21.72 -5.87 -3.51
CA GLU A 303 22.76 -6.55 -4.28
C GLU A 303 22.60 -8.07 -4.27
N MET A 304 22.30 -8.66 -3.11
CA MET A 304 22.02 -10.09 -2.96
C MET A 304 20.85 -10.54 -3.85
N ILE A 305 19.75 -9.78 -3.88
CA ILE A 305 18.60 -10.07 -4.74
C ILE A 305 18.96 -9.88 -6.20
N GLY A 306 19.66 -8.79 -6.55
CA GLY A 306 20.03 -8.47 -7.93
C GLY A 306 20.97 -9.48 -8.58
N ARG A 307 21.89 -10.07 -7.81
CA ARG A 307 22.80 -11.13 -8.28
C ARG A 307 22.17 -12.52 -8.31
N ASN A 308 20.98 -12.69 -7.73
CA ASN A 308 20.30 -13.97 -7.65
C ASN A 308 19.03 -13.95 -8.51
N THR A 309 19.15 -14.47 -9.73
CA THR A 309 18.05 -14.51 -10.72
C THR A 309 16.78 -15.19 -10.18
N ARG A 310 16.93 -16.19 -9.30
CA ARG A 310 15.80 -16.88 -8.67
C ARG A 310 15.07 -15.98 -7.67
N LEU A 311 15.78 -15.24 -6.83
CA LEU A 311 15.17 -14.28 -5.90
C LEU A 311 14.54 -13.12 -6.67
N MET A 312 15.21 -12.62 -7.70
CA MET A 312 14.65 -11.54 -8.51
C MET A 312 13.36 -11.96 -9.23
N ARG A 313 13.30 -13.18 -9.78
CA ARG A 313 12.06 -13.72 -10.37
C ARG A 313 10.91 -13.81 -9.37
N ARG A 314 11.19 -14.22 -8.12
CA ARG A 314 10.19 -14.23 -7.04
C ARG A 314 9.67 -12.82 -6.74
N ILE A 315 10.55 -11.81 -6.66
CA ILE A 315 10.15 -10.40 -6.50
C ILE A 315 9.26 -9.94 -7.67
N VAL A 316 9.64 -10.25 -8.91
CA VAL A 316 8.86 -9.89 -10.09
C VAL A 316 7.49 -10.56 -10.06
N ASN A 317 7.40 -11.86 -9.76
CA ASN A 317 6.14 -12.58 -9.68
C ASN A 317 5.24 -12.05 -8.55
N LEU A 318 5.83 -11.76 -7.38
CA LEU A 318 5.11 -11.25 -6.22
C LEU A 318 4.50 -9.87 -6.47
N TYR A 319 5.22 -8.99 -7.18
CA TYR A 319 4.82 -7.59 -7.39
C TYR A 319 4.54 -7.23 -8.85
N TYR A 320 4.32 -8.22 -9.73
CA TYR A 320 4.17 -8.01 -11.17
C TYR A 320 3.16 -6.90 -11.50
N PHE A 321 1.99 -6.95 -10.87
CA PHE A 321 0.95 -5.96 -11.09
C PHE A 321 1.29 -4.59 -10.50
N ASP A 322 2.10 -4.49 -9.45
CA ASP A 322 2.59 -3.18 -8.99
C ASP A 322 3.48 -2.53 -10.05
N TYR A 323 4.39 -3.31 -10.68
CA TYR A 323 5.19 -2.79 -11.79
C TYR A 323 4.33 -2.31 -12.95
N ARG A 324 3.36 -3.13 -13.37
CA ARG A 324 2.51 -2.84 -14.53
C ARG A 324 1.53 -1.70 -14.29
N LEU A 325 0.82 -1.70 -13.16
CA LEU A 325 -0.22 -0.71 -12.85
C LEU A 325 0.37 0.67 -12.56
N PHE A 326 1.53 0.73 -11.92
CA PHE A 326 2.17 1.98 -11.53
C PHE A 326 3.27 2.43 -12.51
N GLY A 327 3.46 1.72 -13.62
CA GLY A 327 4.39 2.12 -14.68
C GLY A 327 5.86 2.09 -14.27
N TYR A 328 6.24 1.23 -13.31
CA TYR A 328 7.64 1.01 -12.98
C TYR A 328 8.30 0.07 -14.01
N PRO A 329 9.58 0.31 -14.37
CA PRO A 329 10.31 -0.62 -15.21
C PRO A 329 10.48 -1.95 -14.49
N MET A 330 10.42 -3.06 -15.24
CA MET A 330 10.82 -4.35 -14.68
C MET A 330 12.30 -4.31 -14.30
N PRO A 331 12.71 -5.00 -13.23
CA PRO A 331 14.08 -5.01 -12.80
C PRO A 331 14.98 -5.65 -13.86
N GLU A 332 16.18 -5.09 -13.94
CA GLU A 332 17.29 -5.55 -14.76
C GLU A 332 18.27 -6.32 -13.85
N GLY A 333 18.89 -7.39 -14.36
CA GLY A 333 20.00 -8.10 -13.71
C GLY A 333 21.11 -7.15 -13.30
N LEU A 334 21.70 -7.38 -12.11
CA LEU A 334 22.92 -6.69 -11.68
C LEU A 334 24.17 -7.38 -12.22
#